data_AF-A0A3D3QK31-F1
#
_entry.id   AF-A0A3D3QK31-F1
#
_cell.length_a   1.000
_cell.length_b   1.000
_cell.length_c   1.000
_cell.angle_alpha   90.00
_cell.angle_beta   90.00
_cell.angle_gamma   90.00
#
_symmetry.space_group_name_H-M   'P 1'
#
loop_
_entity.id
_entity.type
_entity.pdbx_description
1 polymer ?
#
loop_
_entity_poly.entity_id
_entity_poly.type
_entity_poly.pdbx_seq_one_letter_code
_entity_poly.pdbx_strand_id
1 'polypeptide(L)' 'MDPLNDTGVFRLLFVCTGNTCRSPMAEVIARDQITKLGWSEIEVGSAGVSAWEGSPPSGGAVRVSAANGLDLSEHSS' A
#
# COMPACT_ATOMS: atom_id res chain seq x y z
N MET A 1 17.52 13.04 20.86
CA MET A 1 17.15 12.76 19.46
C MET A 1 18.03 13.63 18.60
N ASP A 2 18.92 13.01 17.84
CA ASP A 2 19.78 13.69 16.87
C ASP A 2 19.13 13.57 15.48
N PRO A 3 18.67 14.67 14.87
CA PRO A 3 17.97 14.65 13.59
C PRO A 3 18.89 14.37 12.38
N LEU A 4 20.21 14.27 12.57
CA LEU A 4 21.17 14.04 11.49
C LEU A 4 21.57 12.56 11.33
N ASN A 5 21.07 11.68 12.19
CA ASN A 5 21.50 10.27 12.27
C ASN A 5 20.34 9.26 12.24
N ASP A 6 19.19 9.68 11.70
CA ASP A 6 18.05 8.79 11.51
C ASP A 6 18.27 7.91 10.27
N THR A 7 19.01 6.81 10.45
CA THR A 7 19.06 5.68 9.50
C THR A 7 17.76 4.87 9.56
N GLY A 8 16.63 5.55 9.73
CA GLY A 8 15.33 4.98 10.00
C GLY A 8 14.61 4.68 8.70
N VAL A 9 14.03 3.48 8.61
CA VAL A 9 13.14 3.13 7.50
C VAL A 9 11.97 4.12 7.46
N PHE A 10 11.77 4.80 6.34
CA PHE A 10 10.64 5.69 6.15
C PHE A 10 9.35 4.87 5.98
N ARG A 11 8.34 5.12 6.82
CA ARG A 11 7.08 4.37 6.80
C ARG A 11 5.97 5.17 6.14
N LEU A 12 5.42 4.63 5.05
CA LEU A 12 4.31 5.21 4.30
C LEU A 12 3.03 4.38 4.49
N LEU A 13 2.01 4.97 5.11
CA LEU A 13 0.70 4.34 5.32
C LEU A 13 -0.39 5.06 4.52
N PHE A 14 -0.99 4.36 3.56
CA PHE A 14 -2.18 4.87 2.86
C PHE A 14 -3.45 4.52 3.64
N VAL A 15 -4.31 5.51 3.91
CA VAL A 15 -5.54 5.31 4.68
C VAL A 15 -6.76 5.68 3.85
N CYS A 16 -7.77 4.81 3.83
CA CYS A 16 -9.09 5.14 3.32
C CYS A 16 -10.20 4.70 4.29
N THR A 17 -11.45 4.62 3.84
CA THR A 17 -12.56 4.20 4.71
C THR A 17 -12.52 2.71 5.03
N GLY A 18 -12.61 1.84 4.01
CA GLY A 18 -12.78 0.40 4.21
C GLY A 18 -11.54 -0.46 3.96
N ASN A 19 -10.42 0.12 3.55
CA ASN A 19 -9.22 -0.61 3.13
C ASN A 19 -9.39 -1.64 1.99
N THR A 20 -10.48 -1.59 1.23
CA THR A 20 -10.75 -2.55 0.14
C THR A 20 -10.62 -1.97 -1.28
N CYS A 21 -10.48 -0.65 -1.43
CA CYS A 21 -10.39 -0.01 -2.75
C CYS A 21 -9.15 0.89 -2.87
N ARG A 22 -9.23 2.11 -2.34
CA ARG A 22 -8.28 3.19 -2.63
C ARG A 22 -6.91 2.97 -2.01
N SER A 23 -6.87 2.71 -0.71
CA SER A 23 -5.62 2.54 0.01
C SER A 23 -4.82 1.28 -0.38
N PRO A 24 -5.42 0.09 -0.60
CA PRO A 24 -4.65 -1.07 -1.05
C PRO A 24 -4.13 -0.90 -2.49
N MET A 25 -4.90 -0.23 -3.38
CA MET A 25 -4.39 0.14 -4.71
C MET A 25 -3.18 1.09 -4.61
N ALA A 26 -3.25 2.11 -3.74
CA ALA A 26 -2.15 3.05 -3.55
C ALA A 26 -0.89 2.37 -3.02
N GLU A 27 -1.04 1.41 -2.10
CA GLU A 27 0.06 0.60 -1.57
C GLU A 27 0.80 -0.18 -2.66
N VAL A 28 0.08 -0.92 -3.52
CA VAL A 28 0.74 -1.71 -4.58
C VAL A 28 1.34 -0.82 -5.68
N ILE A 29 0.70 0.31 -6.00
CA ILE A 29 1.26 1.32 -6.92
C ILE A 29 2.56 1.88 -6.33
N ALA A 30 2.57 2.27 -5.06
CA ALA A 30 3.74 2.85 -4.43
C ALA A 30 4.89 1.84 -4.36
N ARG A 31 4.63 0.57 -3.99
CA ARG A 31 5.65 -0.49 -3.97
C ARG A 31 6.30 -0.70 -5.34
N ASP A 32 5.50 -0.73 -6.40
CA ASP A 32 5.99 -0.85 -7.78
C ASP A 32 6.89 0.35 -8.15
N GLN A 33 6.47 1.58 -7.84
CA GLN A 33 7.26 2.78 -8.14
C GLN A 33 8.56 2.84 -7.33
N ILE A 34 8.53 2.54 -6.02
CA ILE A 34 9.69 2.49 -5.13
C ILE A 34 10.72 1.48 -5.67
N THR A 35 10.25 0.31 -6.10
CA THR A 35 11.08 -0.72 -6.72
C THR A 35 11.73 -0.21 -8.01
N LYS A 36 10.95 0.42 -8.90
CA LYS A 36 11.46 1.01 -10.16
C LYS A 36 12.47 2.13 -9.95
N LEU A 37 12.34 2.89 -8.86
CA LEU A 37 13.25 3.96 -8.48
C LEU A 37 14.50 3.47 -7.72
N GLY A 38 14.53 2.21 -7.29
CA GLY A 38 15.65 1.64 -6.53
C GLY A 38 15.76 2.16 -5.10
N TRP A 39 14.65 2.57 -4.48
CA TRP A 39 14.64 3.06 -3.10
C TRP A 39 14.55 1.90 -2.10
N SER A 40 15.52 1.81 -1.19
CA SER A 40 15.70 0.64 -0.32
C SER A 40 15.30 0.83 1.16
N GLU A 41 14.81 2.01 1.54
CA GLU A 41 14.53 2.35 2.94
C GLU A 41 13.10 2.86 3.14
N ILE A 42 12.14 2.27 2.42
CA ILE A 42 10.72 2.64 2.51
C ILE A 42 9.86 1.40 2.75
N GLU A 43 9.16 1.39 3.87
CA GLU A 43 8.09 0.44 4.18
C GLU A 43 6.75 1.05 3.76
N VAL A 44 5.96 0.30 2.99
CA VAL A 44 4.62 0.73 2.54
C VAL A 44 3.56 -0.20 3.10
N GLY A 45 2.47 0.37 3.61
CA GLY A 45 1.26 -0.35 3.96
C GLY A 45 0.00 0.46 3.70
N SER A 46 -1.15 -0.15 4.00
CA SER A 46 -2.43 0.50 3.97
C SER A 46 -3.32 0.11 5.15
N ALA A 47 -4.27 0.99 5.48
CA ALA A 47 -5.25 0.75 6.52
C ALA A 47 -6.61 1.38 6.16
N GLY A 48 -7.63 1.10 6.96
CA GLY A 48 -8.96 1.68 6.84
C GLY A 48 -9.44 2.21 8.17
N VAL A 49 -10.02 3.41 8.19
CA VAL A 49 -10.60 3.98 9.43
C VAL A 49 -11.84 3.20 9.92
N SER A 50 -12.42 2.38 9.05
CA SER A 50 -13.57 1.50 9.32
C SER A 50 -13.45 0.22 8.49
N ALA A 51 -12.24 -0.35 8.45
CA ALA A 51 -11.99 -1.63 7.82
C ALA A 51 -12.60 -2.77 8.65
N TRP A 52 -13.02 -3.81 7.96
CA TRP A 52 -13.36 -5.08 8.58
C TRP A 52 -12.20 -6.05 8.34
N GLU A 53 -11.63 -6.60 9.41
CA GLU A 53 -10.47 -7.49 9.38
C GLU A 53 -10.72 -8.73 8.49
N GLY A 54 -9.80 -9.02 7.58
CA GLY A 54 -9.95 -10.12 6.62
C GLY A 54 -10.72 -9.75 5.36
N SER A 55 -11.17 -8.49 5.21
CA SER A 55 -11.94 -8.11 4.02
C SER A 55 -11.05 -8.13 2.77
N PRO A 56 -11.46 -8.82 1.69
CA PRO A 56 -10.71 -8.83 0.46
C PRO A 56 -10.81 -7.46 -0.24
N PRO A 57 -9.89 -7.15 -1.16
CA PRO A 57 -10.03 -6.01 -2.04
C PRO A 57 -11.32 -6.14 -2.86
N SER A 58 -11.92 -5.00 -3.18
CA SER A 58 -13.06 -4.97 -4.10
C SER A 58 -12.67 -5.52 -5.46
N GLY A 59 -13.59 -6.25 -6.11
CA GLY A 59 -13.34 -6.77 -7.46
C GLY A 59 -13.04 -5.68 -8.50
N GLY A 60 -13.52 -4.45 -8.27
CA GLY A 60 -13.15 -3.27 -9.08
C GLY A 60 -11.68 -2.92 -8.96
N ALA A 61 -11.16 -2.87 -7.73
CA ALA A 61 -9.75 -2.60 -7.45
C ALA A 61 -8.84 -3.69 -8.04
N VAL A 62 -9.17 -4.97 -7.82
CA VAL A 62 -8.41 -6.10 -8.38
C VAL A 62 -8.33 -6.01 -9.90
N ARG A 63 -9.47 -5.80 -10.59
CA ARG A 63 -9.50 -5.69 -12.05
C ARG A 63 -8.66 -4.53 -12.58
N VAL A 64 -8.74 -3.36 -11.94
CA VAL A 64 -7.98 -2.17 -12.40
C VAL A 64 -6.49 -2.33 -12.12
N SER A 65 -6.10 -2.87 -10.96
CA SER A 65 -4.70 -3.19 -10.67
C SER A 65 -4.13 -4.17 -11.69
N ALA A 66 -4.83 -5.27 -11.96
CA ALA A 66 -4.40 -6.28 -12.93
C ALA A 66 -4.27 -5.71 -14.35
N ALA A 67 -5.20 -4.85 -14.77
CA ALA A 67 -5.12 -4.16 -16.06
C ALA A 67 -3.89 -3.23 -16.20
N ASN A 68 -3.27 -2.85 -15.08
CA ASN A 68 -2.04 -2.06 -15.02
C ASN A 68 -0.81 -2.90 -14.64
N GLY A 69 -0.91 -4.23 -14.66
CA GLY A 69 0.20 -5.14 -14.34
C GLY A 69 0.56 -5.20 -12.85
N LEU A 70 -0.37 -4.81 -11.97
CA LEU A 70 -0.20 -4.87 -10.52
C LEU A 70 -1.08 -5.98 -9.94
N ASP A 71 -0.54 -6.72 -8.98
CA ASP A 71 -1.30 -7.71 -8.24
C ASP A 71 -1.85 -7.13 -6.94
N LEU A 72 -3.13 -7.39 -6.69
CA LEU A 72 -3.83 -7.01 -5.48
C LEU A 72 -4.57 -8.21 -4.84
N SER A 73 -4.54 -9.41 -5.44
CA SER A 73 -5.40 -10.53 -5.01
C SER A 73 -5.14 -10.97 -3.57
N GLU A 74 -3.91 -10.81 -3.11
CA GLU A 74 -3.47 -11.22 -1.77
C GLU A 74 -3.74 -10.16 -0.68
N HIS A 75 -4.29 -9.00 -1.03
CA HIS A 75 -4.63 -7.98 -0.04
C HIS A 75 -5.71 -8.48 0.91
N SER A 76 -5.54 -8.21 2.20
CA SER A 76 -6.52 -8.43 3.24
C SER A 76 -6.49 -7.25 4.20
N SER A 77 -7.67 -6.69 4.48
CA SER A 77 -7.82 -5.55 5.41
C SER A 77 -7.62 -5.94 6.86
#